data_AF-A0A2H0SCM9-F1
#
_entry.id   AF-A0A2H0SCM9-F1
#
_cell.length_a   1.000
_cell.length_b   1.000
_cell.length_c   1.000
_cell.angle_alpha   90.00
_cell.angle_beta   90.00
_cell.angle_gamma   90.00
#
_symmetry.space_group_name_H-M   'P 1'
#
loop_
_entity.id
_entity.type
_entity.pdbx_description
1 polymer ?
#
loop_
_entity_poly.entity_id
_entity_poly.type
_entity_poly.pdbx_seq_one_letter_code
_entity_poly.pdbx_strand_id
1 'polypeptide(L)'
;MYKKGFTLVELLVVIAIIGVLSTLAVVALNNAREKSRDAKRVSDIKQIQTALELYFTDKNTYPAGTDLVLGDATAEALSGGGFTATAGVSETTYMGKVPTNPTPGGVDYAYTQTSSGVSYEIVFSLEGQTGSLLLGTHTASPSGIQ
;
A
#
# COMPACT_ATOMS: atom_id res chain seq x y z
N MET A 1 -51.48 -16.26 33.04
CA MET A 1 -50.06 -15.87 32.85
C MET A 1 -50.01 -14.61 32.00
N TYR A 2 -49.78 -13.45 32.59
CA TYR A 2 -49.64 -12.20 31.83
C TYR A 2 -48.22 -12.12 31.27
N LYS A 3 -48.07 -12.13 29.95
CA LYS A 3 -46.79 -11.84 29.29
C LYS A 3 -46.48 -10.36 29.54
N LYS A 4 -45.36 -10.06 30.19
CA LYS A 4 -44.86 -8.69 30.29
C LYS A 4 -44.45 -8.24 28.88
N GLY A 5 -45.12 -7.21 28.36
CA GLY A 5 -44.74 -6.54 27.12
C GLY A 5 -43.64 -5.51 27.37
N PHE A 6 -42.78 -5.30 26.37
CA PHE A 6 -41.81 -4.19 26.38
C PHE A 6 -42.54 -2.85 26.38
N THR A 7 -42.04 -1.88 27.16
CA THR A 7 -42.51 -0.50 27.13
C THR A 7 -41.86 0.27 25.98
N LEU A 8 -42.56 1.29 25.47
CA LEU A 8 -42.04 2.17 24.43
C LEU A 8 -40.77 2.91 24.87
N VAL A 9 -40.68 3.26 26.16
CA VAL A 9 -39.52 3.94 26.74
C VAL A 9 -38.30 3.03 26.76
N GLU A 10 -38.47 1.75 27.12
CA GLU A 10 -37.37 0.76 27.09
C GLU A 10 -36.83 0.58 25.68
N LEU A 11 -37.69 0.50 24.67
CA LEU A 11 -37.25 0.39 23.28
C LEU A 11 -36.53 1.66 22.80
N LEU A 12 -37.03 2.84 23.18
CA LEU A 12 -36.44 4.13 22.81
C LEU A 12 -35.03 4.30 23.38
N VAL A 13 -34.80 3.92 24.64
CA VAL A 13 -33.47 4.01 25.25
C VAL A 13 -32.47 3.08 24.55
N VAL A 14 -32.88 1.88 24.16
CA VAL A 14 -32.01 0.91 23.49
C VAL A 14 -31.55 1.43 22.12
N ILE A 15 -32.47 1.94 21.30
CA ILE A 15 -32.10 2.47 19.98
C ILE A 15 -31.22 3.72 20.10
N ALA A 16 -31.42 4.55 21.14
CA ALA A 16 -30.57 5.69 21.41
C ALA A 16 -29.13 5.27 21.74
N ILE A 17 -28.96 4.26 22.59
CA ILE A 17 -27.62 3.73 22.94
C ILE A 17 -26.95 3.10 21.73
N ILE A 18 -27.67 2.27 20.95
CA ILE A 18 -27.14 1.67 19.71
C ILE A 18 -26.72 2.76 18.72
N GLY A 19 -27.52 3.83 18.58
CA GLY A 19 -27.19 4.98 17.75
C GLY A 19 -25.84 5.59 18.12
N VAL A 20 -25.63 5.93 19.40
CA VAL A 20 -24.36 6.50 19.87
C VAL A 20 -23.19 5.54 19.63
N LEU A 21 -23.32 4.27 20.04
CA LEU A 21 -22.26 3.28 19.87
C LEU A 21 -21.90 3.04 18.40
N SER A 22 -22.89 3.03 17.50
CA SER A 22 -22.67 2.81 16.07
C SER A 22 -21.81 3.90 15.43
N THR A 23 -22.01 5.16 15.80
CA THR A 23 -21.23 6.29 15.23
C THR A 23 -19.75 6.24 15.63
N LEU A 24 -19.46 5.92 16.90
CA LEU A 24 -18.09 5.75 17.39
C LEU A 24 -17.40 4.56 16.72
N ALA A 25 -18.12 3.47 16.51
CA ALA A 25 -17.59 2.29 15.82
C ALA A 25 -17.20 2.59 14.37
N VAL A 26 -17.98 3.40 13.65
CA VAL A 26 -17.67 3.79 12.26
C VAL A 26 -16.38 4.61 12.19
N VAL A 27 -16.21 5.60 13.09
CA VAL A 27 -14.98 6.42 13.14
C VAL A 27 -13.76 5.55 13.46
N ALA A 28 -13.87 4.68 14.46
CA ALA A 28 -12.79 3.77 14.84
C ALA A 28 -12.41 2.82 13.68
N LEU A 29 -13.40 2.29 12.96
CA LEU A 29 -13.18 1.41 11.82
C LEU A 29 -12.50 2.14 10.65
N ASN A 30 -12.87 3.39 10.36
CA ASN A 30 -12.24 4.17 9.31
C ASN A 30 -10.75 4.42 9.62
N ASN A 31 -10.43 4.80 10.85
CA ASN A 31 -9.05 4.98 11.31
C ASN A 31 -8.24 3.67 11.26
N ALA A 32 -8.86 2.54 11.63
CA ALA A 32 -8.21 1.23 11.55
C ALA A 32 -7.92 0.82 10.10
N ARG A 33 -8.84 1.10 9.18
CA ARG A 33 -8.67 0.84 7.75
C ARG A 33 -7.56 1.69 7.15
N GLU A 34 -7.48 2.97 7.51
CA GLU A 34 -6.39 3.86 7.10
C GLU A 34 -5.02 3.32 7.53
N LYS A 35 -4.85 3.03 8.82
CA LYS A 35 -3.61 2.45 9.34
C LYS A 35 -3.24 1.12 8.67
N SER A 36 -4.24 0.29 8.37
CA SER A 36 -4.01 -0.96 7.65
C SER A 36 -3.53 -0.73 6.22
N ARG A 37 -4.01 0.30 5.52
CA ARG A 37 -3.53 0.66 4.19
C ARG A 37 -2.11 1.19 4.25
N ASP A 38 -1.79 2.06 5.19
CA ASP A 38 -0.42 2.58 5.32
C ASP A 38 0.59 1.50 5.69
N ALA A 39 0.24 0.60 6.62
CA ALA A 39 1.08 -0.54 6.94
C ALA A 39 1.30 -1.44 5.70
N LYS A 40 0.27 -1.60 4.87
CA LYS A 40 0.38 -2.31 3.60
C LYS A 40 1.29 -1.56 2.62
N ARG A 41 1.16 -0.24 2.47
CA ARG A 41 2.04 0.57 1.61
C ARG A 41 3.52 0.41 1.98
N VAL A 42 3.85 0.58 3.26
CA VAL A 42 5.23 0.41 3.73
C VAL A 42 5.74 -1.02 3.48
N SER A 43 4.89 -2.03 3.66
CA SER A 43 5.24 -3.43 3.38
C SER A 43 5.45 -3.69 1.90
N ASP A 44 4.57 -3.16 1.05
CA ASP A 44 4.63 -3.29 -0.41
C ASP A 44 5.93 -2.65 -0.93
N ILE A 45 6.27 -1.43 -0.47
CA ILE A 45 7.52 -0.76 -0.82
C ILE A 45 8.74 -1.60 -0.43
N LYS A 46 8.79 -2.15 0.78
CA LYS A 46 9.91 -3.01 1.22
C LYS A 46 10.05 -4.27 0.38
N GLN A 47 8.94 -4.89 -0.04
CA GLN A 47 8.96 -6.04 -0.95
C GLN A 47 9.53 -5.64 -2.31
N ILE A 48 9.11 -4.49 -2.85
CA ILE A 48 9.65 -3.96 -4.11
C ILE A 48 11.15 -3.67 -3.98
N GLN A 49 11.61 -3.03 -2.90
CA GLN A 49 13.04 -2.80 -2.66
C GLN A 49 13.82 -4.12 -2.66
N THR A 50 13.32 -5.13 -1.96
CA THR A 50 13.97 -6.46 -1.91
C THR A 50 14.09 -7.08 -3.30
N ALA A 51 13.04 -7.00 -4.13
CA ALA A 51 13.06 -7.51 -5.49
C ALA A 51 14.02 -6.72 -6.40
N LEU A 52 14.12 -5.39 -6.21
CA LEU A 52 15.07 -4.54 -6.92
C LEU A 52 16.52 -4.85 -6.56
N GLU A 53 16.81 -5.16 -5.29
CA GLU A 53 18.15 -5.59 -4.86
C GLU A 53 18.54 -6.94 -5.47
N LEU A 54 17.60 -7.88 -5.57
CA LEU A 54 17.83 -9.15 -6.29
C LEU A 54 18.11 -8.91 -7.78
N TYR A 55 17.34 -8.03 -8.42
CA TYR A 55 17.59 -7.65 -9.82
C TYR A 55 18.98 -7.02 -9.99
N PHE A 56 19.36 -6.09 -9.10
CA PHE A 56 20.66 -5.44 -9.13
C PHE A 56 21.81 -6.44 -8.96
N THR A 57 21.65 -7.41 -8.06
CA THR A 57 22.65 -8.47 -7.82
C THR A 57 22.94 -9.27 -9.10
N ASP A 58 21.91 -9.58 -9.89
CA ASP A 58 22.05 -10.36 -11.11
C ASP A 58 22.47 -9.52 -12.33
N LYS A 59 22.01 -8.27 -12.41
CA LYS A 59 22.13 -7.41 -13.60
C LYS A 59 23.17 -6.30 -13.48
N ASN A 60 23.70 -6.06 -12.28
CA ASN A 60 24.60 -4.95 -11.93
C ASN A 60 24.03 -3.56 -12.28
N THR A 61 22.71 -3.45 -12.39
CA THR A 61 21.97 -2.21 -12.63
C THR A 61 20.55 -2.42 -12.12
N TYR A 62 19.88 -1.36 -11.69
CA TYR A 62 18.44 -1.38 -11.49
C TYR A 62 17.70 -1.34 -12.84
N PRO A 63 16.42 -1.75 -12.90
CA PRO A 63 15.60 -1.67 -14.12
C PRO A 63 15.55 -0.24 -14.68
N ALA A 64 15.55 -0.11 -16.01
CA ALA A 64 15.33 1.19 -16.62
C ALA A 64 13.86 1.62 -16.42
N GLY A 65 13.64 2.88 -16.09
CA GLY A 65 12.30 3.46 -15.92
C GLY A 65 12.39 4.90 -15.46
N THR A 66 11.45 5.74 -15.91
CA THR A 66 11.32 7.13 -15.47
C THR A 66 9.84 7.42 -15.29
N ASP A 67 9.47 7.81 -14.08
CA ASP A 67 8.08 8.06 -13.68
C ASP A 67 7.12 6.90 -14.02
N LEU A 68 7.59 5.67 -13.82
CA LEU A 68 6.84 4.46 -14.12
C LEU A 68 5.85 4.16 -12.99
N VAL A 69 4.57 4.04 -13.31
CA VAL A 69 3.54 3.67 -12.33
C VAL A 69 3.61 2.17 -12.06
N LEU A 70 3.99 1.79 -10.84
CA LEU A 70 4.19 0.39 -10.46
C LEU A 70 2.86 -0.34 -10.24
N GLY A 71 2.80 -1.57 -10.75
CA GLY A 71 1.61 -2.43 -10.66
C GLY A 71 0.48 -2.06 -11.62
N ASP A 72 0.71 -1.07 -12.50
CA ASP A 72 -0.16 -0.79 -13.64
C ASP A 72 0.05 -1.82 -14.78
N ALA A 73 -0.73 -1.71 -15.84
CA ALA A 73 -0.67 -2.64 -16.98
C ALA A 73 0.70 -2.70 -17.69
N THR A 74 1.61 -1.75 -17.46
CA THR A 74 2.95 -1.69 -18.05
C THR A 74 4.03 -2.22 -17.11
N ALA A 75 3.77 -2.22 -15.81
CA ALA A 75 4.69 -2.62 -14.76
C ALA A 75 4.06 -3.61 -13.77
N GLU A 76 3.33 -4.63 -14.29
CA GLU A 76 2.68 -5.65 -13.46
C GLU A 76 3.68 -6.63 -12.82
N ALA A 77 4.87 -6.81 -13.41
CA ALA A 77 5.90 -7.72 -12.95
C ALA A 77 7.31 -7.13 -13.07
N LEU A 78 8.26 -7.68 -12.31
CA LEU A 78 9.69 -7.42 -12.45
C LEU A 78 10.38 -8.72 -12.89
N SER A 79 10.94 -8.71 -14.10
CA SER A 79 11.60 -9.85 -14.74
C SER A 79 13.02 -9.50 -15.19
N GLY A 80 13.71 -10.41 -15.88
CA GLY A 80 15.10 -10.26 -16.34
C GLY A 80 15.37 -9.03 -17.21
N GLY A 81 14.36 -8.54 -17.93
CA GLY A 81 14.37 -7.34 -18.76
C GLY A 81 13.92 -6.06 -18.03
N GLY A 82 13.58 -6.13 -16.75
CA GLY A 82 13.07 -5.01 -15.96
C GLY A 82 11.57 -5.10 -15.70
N PHE A 83 10.92 -3.95 -15.56
CA PHE A 83 9.46 -3.90 -15.36
C PHE A 83 8.72 -4.26 -16.65
N THR A 84 7.75 -5.17 -16.55
CA THR A 84 7.00 -5.72 -17.68
C THR A 84 5.52 -5.87 -17.37
N ALA A 85 4.70 -5.80 -18.41
CA ALA A 85 3.25 -6.03 -18.35
C ALA A 85 2.85 -7.46 -17.95
N THR A 86 3.75 -8.42 -18.12
CA THR A 86 3.53 -9.83 -17.77
C THR A 86 4.79 -10.37 -17.11
N ALA A 87 4.64 -11.26 -16.12
CA ALA A 87 5.76 -12.01 -15.58
C ALA A 87 6.48 -12.79 -16.69
N GLY A 88 7.80 -12.61 -16.80
CA GLY A 88 8.61 -13.20 -17.87
C GLY A 88 8.59 -14.72 -17.77
N VAL A 89 7.84 -15.39 -18.65
CA VAL A 89 7.77 -16.87 -18.71
C VAL A 89 9.06 -17.55 -19.20
N SER A 90 10.04 -16.78 -19.67
CA SER A 90 11.34 -17.30 -20.14
C SER A 90 12.56 -16.60 -19.52
N GLU A 91 12.34 -15.68 -18.59
CA GLU A 91 13.40 -14.96 -17.87
C GLU A 91 13.25 -15.14 -16.36
N THR A 92 14.32 -14.88 -15.61
CA THR A 92 14.26 -14.83 -14.14
C THR A 92 13.19 -13.82 -13.70
N THR A 93 12.21 -14.28 -12.94
CA THR A 93 11.19 -13.42 -12.34
C THR A 93 11.62 -13.05 -10.93
N TYR A 94 11.85 -11.76 -10.69
CA TYR A 94 12.19 -11.22 -9.37
C TYR A 94 10.95 -10.88 -8.56
N MET A 95 9.87 -10.47 -9.24
CA MET A 95 8.57 -10.22 -8.64
C MET A 95 7.47 -10.51 -9.64
N GLY A 96 6.68 -11.57 -9.41
CA GLY A 96 5.62 -12.00 -10.33
C GLY A 96 4.38 -11.10 -10.32
N LYS A 97 4.21 -10.29 -9.27
CA LYS A 97 3.19 -9.25 -9.21
C LYS A 97 3.69 -8.06 -8.40
N VAL A 98 3.87 -6.93 -9.07
CA VAL A 98 4.20 -5.65 -8.45
C VAL A 98 2.96 -5.13 -7.73
N PRO A 99 3.03 -4.82 -6.43
CA PRO A 99 1.89 -4.27 -5.70
C PRO A 99 1.47 -2.89 -6.21
N THR A 100 0.18 -2.60 -6.15
CA THR A 100 -0.39 -1.27 -6.40
C THR A 100 -0.77 -0.58 -5.08
N ASN A 101 -0.89 0.76 -5.13
CA ASN A 101 -1.36 1.54 -4.00
C ASN A 101 -2.77 1.09 -3.54
N PRO A 102 -2.98 0.77 -2.25
CA PRO A 102 -4.30 0.48 -1.71
C PRO A 102 -5.24 1.70 -1.77
N THR A 103 -6.33 1.59 -2.52
CA THR A 103 -7.40 2.61 -2.62
C THR A 103 -8.25 2.70 -1.34
N PRO A 104 -8.93 3.83 -1.04
CA PRO A 104 -9.15 5.01 -1.89
C PRO A 104 -8.15 6.16 -1.71
N GLY A 105 -7.21 6.06 -0.76
CA GLY A 105 -6.26 7.14 -0.50
C GLY A 105 -4.88 6.92 -1.10
N GLY A 106 -4.05 7.96 -0.99
CA GLY A 106 -2.68 7.97 -1.46
C GLY A 106 -2.53 8.10 -2.98
N VAL A 107 -1.28 8.13 -3.44
CA VAL A 107 -0.88 8.13 -4.86
C VAL A 107 -0.34 6.77 -5.25
N ASP A 108 -0.44 6.44 -6.53
CA ASP A 108 0.20 5.24 -7.08
C ASP A 108 1.72 5.32 -6.88
N TYR A 109 2.35 4.16 -6.75
CA TYR A 109 3.79 4.10 -6.55
C TYR A 109 4.49 4.45 -7.87
N ALA A 110 5.33 5.48 -7.87
CA ALA A 110 6.04 5.93 -9.06
C ALA A 110 7.53 5.61 -8.96
N TYR A 111 8.06 4.84 -9.91
CA TYR A 111 9.46 4.42 -9.96
C TYR A 111 10.25 5.25 -10.97
N THR A 112 11.42 5.74 -10.54
CA THR A 112 12.41 6.37 -11.42
C THR A 112 13.79 5.79 -11.14
N GLN A 113 14.43 5.25 -12.16
CA GLN A 113 15.84 4.89 -12.14
C GLN A 113 16.68 6.17 -12.10
N THR A 114 17.69 6.22 -11.24
CA THR A 114 18.58 7.37 -11.10
C THR A 114 20.04 6.94 -11.24
N SER A 115 20.95 7.92 -11.32
CA SER A 115 22.40 7.68 -11.33
C SER A 115 22.86 6.66 -12.38
N SER A 116 22.26 6.70 -13.57
CA SER A 116 22.56 5.77 -14.68
C SER A 116 22.45 4.29 -14.31
N GLY A 117 21.46 3.93 -13.49
CA GLY A 117 21.18 2.54 -13.11
C GLY A 117 21.81 2.06 -11.82
N VAL A 118 22.54 2.93 -11.12
CA VAL A 118 23.17 2.63 -9.82
C VAL A 118 22.25 2.93 -8.64
N SER A 119 21.15 3.67 -8.85
CA SER A 119 20.16 3.95 -7.81
C SER A 119 18.76 4.05 -8.41
N TYR A 120 17.77 4.18 -7.54
CA TYR A 120 16.38 4.45 -7.93
C TYR A 120 15.67 5.24 -6.84
N GLU A 121 14.51 5.78 -7.19
CA GLU A 121 13.55 6.39 -6.29
C GLU A 121 12.16 5.81 -6.55
N ILE A 122 11.47 5.41 -5.48
CA ILE A 122 10.04 5.07 -5.51
C ILE A 122 9.29 6.09 -4.67
N VAL A 123 8.43 6.86 -5.30
CA VAL A 123 7.55 7.81 -4.64
C VAL A 123 6.26 7.10 -4.24
N PHE A 124 5.83 7.27 -2.99
CA PHE A 124 4.56 6.79 -2.48
C PHE A 124 4.03 7.76 -1.42
N SER A 125 2.80 7.59 -0.95
CA SER A 125 2.24 8.47 0.08
C SER A 125 1.54 7.69 1.19
N LEU A 126 1.62 8.19 2.41
CA LEU A 126 0.87 7.70 3.56
C LEU A 126 -0.30 8.62 3.87
N GLU A 127 -1.43 8.03 4.29
CA GLU A 127 -2.64 8.75 4.70
C GLU A 127 -2.60 9.17 6.17
N GLY A 128 -1.76 8.54 6.98
CA GLY A 128 -1.51 8.88 8.36
C GLY A 128 -0.08 8.53 8.79
N GLN A 129 0.25 8.83 10.05
CA GLN A 129 1.57 8.49 10.59
C GLN A 129 1.71 6.97 10.74
N THR A 130 2.79 6.41 10.19
CA THR A 130 3.13 4.99 10.32
C THR A 130 4.56 4.84 10.82
N GLY A 131 4.70 4.45 12.10
CA GLY A 131 6.00 4.40 12.76
C GLY A 131 6.62 5.80 12.84
N SER A 132 7.82 5.96 12.28
CA SER A 132 8.52 7.25 12.18
C SER A 132 8.15 8.06 10.94
N LEU A 133 7.42 7.47 9.99
CA LEU A 133 7.01 8.14 8.76
C LEU A 133 5.74 8.95 9.03
N LEU A 134 5.75 10.21 8.63
CA LEU A 134 4.63 11.13 8.81
C LEU A 134 3.56 10.91 7.73
N LEU A 135 2.45 11.62 7.84
CA LEU A 135 1.48 11.77 6.75
C LEU A 135 2.18 12.42 5.54
N GLY A 136 1.86 11.96 4.33
CA GLY A 136 2.25 12.62 3.08
C GLY A 136 3.16 11.77 2.20
N THR A 137 3.81 12.45 1.26
CA THR A 137 4.68 11.81 0.26
C THR A 137 6.04 11.44 0.85
N HIS A 138 6.46 10.22 0.56
CA HIS A 138 7.74 9.65 0.96
C HIS A 138 8.44 9.04 -0.25
N THR A 139 9.75 8.87 -0.11
CA THR A 139 10.61 8.34 -1.16
C THR A 139 11.35 7.12 -0.63
N ALA A 140 11.43 6.06 -1.43
CA ALA A 140 12.22 4.88 -1.12
C ALA A 140 13.33 4.72 -2.14
N SER A 141 14.54 4.52 -1.65
CA SER A 141 15.76 4.30 -2.44
C SER A 141 16.48 3.05 -1.93
N PRO A 142 17.61 2.63 -2.54
CA PRO A 142 18.43 1.56 -1.98
C PRO A 142 18.89 1.83 -0.53
N SER A 143 18.98 3.11 -0.14
CA SER A 143 19.39 3.52 1.20
C SER A 143 18.28 3.43 2.26
N GLY A 144 17.04 3.12 1.84
CA GLY A 144 15.87 3.05 2.73
C GLY A 144 14.76 4.04 2.35
N ILE A 145 13.79 4.15 3.25
CA ILE A 145 12.60 5.01 3.11
C ILE A 145 12.87 6.33 3.85
N GLN A 146 12.53 7.45 3.21
CA GLN A 146 12.67 8.82 3.70
C GLN A 146 11.34 9.57 3.58
#